data_AF-A0A353YWT8-F1
#
_entry.id   AF-A0A353YWT8-F1
#
_cell.length_a   1.000
_cell.length_b   1.000
_cell.length_c   1.000
_cell.angle_alpha   90.00
_cell.angle_beta   90.00
_cell.angle_gamma   90.00
#
_symmetry.space_group_name_H-M   'P 1'
#
loop_
_entity.id
_entity.type
_entity.pdbx_description
1 polymer ?
#
loop_
_entity_poly.entity_id
_entity_poly.type
_entity_poly.pdbx_seq_one_letter_code
_entity_poly.pdbx_strand_id
1 'polypeptide(L)'
;MSLKSTSKQGFSFSEPATYQIKVLGELPKEWADRLKGMQIIINQEKDKKPVSVLTGQMSDQTDLSGVLNTLYELHLTVLSVKMLK
;
A
#
# COMPACT_ATOMS: atom_id res chain seq x y z
N MET A 1 -18.35 -5.83 -38.88
CA MET A 1 -17.54 -6.75 -38.05
C MET A 1 -17.16 -6.00 -36.78
N SER A 2 -17.91 -6.20 -35.70
CA SER A 2 -17.63 -5.55 -34.41
C SER A 2 -16.63 -6.40 -33.63
N LEU A 3 -15.42 -5.89 -33.46
CA LEU A 3 -14.48 -6.43 -32.48
C LEU A 3 -14.99 -6.01 -31.10
N LYS A 4 -15.63 -6.95 -30.40
CA LYS A 4 -15.92 -6.83 -28.98
C LYS A 4 -14.58 -6.71 -28.24
N SER A 5 -14.25 -5.50 -27.79
CA SER A 5 -13.11 -5.27 -26.90
C SER A 5 -13.37 -6.04 -25.61
N THR A 6 -12.62 -7.12 -25.43
CA THR A 6 -12.51 -7.86 -24.17
C THR A 6 -12.06 -6.90 -23.05
N SER A 7 -12.70 -7.05 -21.89
CA SER A 7 -12.52 -6.32 -20.63
C SER A 7 -11.17 -5.58 -20.46
N LYS A 8 -11.18 -4.25 -20.60
CA LYS A 8 -10.17 -3.41 -19.93
C LYS A 8 -10.60 -3.29 -18.47
N GLN A 9 -9.96 -4.03 -17.55
CA GLN A 9 -9.81 -3.50 -16.20
C GLN A 9 -9.06 -2.17 -16.39
N GLY A 10 -9.79 -1.06 -16.35
CA GLY A 10 -9.21 0.26 -16.56
C GLY A 10 -8.38 0.63 -15.35
N PHE A 11 -7.11 0.22 -15.33
CA PHE A 11 -6.18 0.75 -14.34
C PHE A 11 -5.83 2.18 -14.76
N SER A 12 -6.49 3.15 -14.14
CA SER A 12 -6.22 4.57 -14.34
C SER A 12 -5.25 5.07 -13.28
N PHE A 13 -4.33 5.95 -13.68
CA PHE A 13 -3.32 6.53 -12.78
C PHE A 13 -3.95 7.41 -11.69
N SER A 14 -5.10 8.02 -11.98
CA SER A 14 -5.74 9.01 -11.11
C SER A 14 -7.04 8.52 -10.47
N GLU A 15 -7.34 7.22 -10.56
CA GLU A 15 -8.53 6.65 -9.94
C GLU A 15 -8.21 6.07 -8.55
N PRO A 16 -9.17 6.11 -7.61
CA PRO A 16 -8.98 5.52 -6.31
C PRO A 16 -8.77 4.01 -6.40
N ALA A 17 -7.85 3.48 -5.59
CA ALA A 17 -7.61 2.05 -5.47
C ALA A 17 -7.16 1.68 -4.05
N THR A 18 -7.48 0.46 -3.63
CA THR A 18 -7.05 -0.09 -2.34
C THR A 18 -5.71 -0.77 -2.50
N TYR A 19 -4.74 -0.39 -1.67
CA TYR A 19 -3.40 -0.98 -1.66
C TYR A 19 -3.13 -1.73 -0.36
N GLN A 20 -2.35 -2.80 -0.49
CA GLN A 20 -1.64 -3.44 0.60
C GLN A 20 -0.13 -3.24 0.38
N ILE A 21 0.53 -2.69 1.39
CA ILE A 21 1.98 -2.49 1.42
C ILE A 21 2.54 -3.29 2.57
N LYS A 22 3.60 -4.06 2.32
CA LYS A 22 4.34 -4.78 3.37
C LYS A 22 5.71 -4.17 3.51
N VAL A 23 6.14 -3.89 4.73
CA VAL A 23 7.46 -3.37 5.05
C VAL A 23 8.14 -4.20 6.14
N LEU A 24 9.45 -4.32 6.06
CA LEU A 24 10.27 -4.92 7.10
C LEU A 24 10.44 -3.93 8.26
N GLY A 25 10.17 -4.36 9.48
CA GLY A 25 10.19 -3.54 10.67
C GLY A 25 8.81 -3.30 11.28
N GLU A 26 8.80 -2.67 12.45
CA GLU A 26 7.59 -2.29 13.17
C GLU A 26 7.20 -0.86 12.81
N LEU A 27 5.98 -0.70 12.34
CA LEU A 27 5.35 0.58 12.11
C LEU A 27 4.14 0.67 13.05
N PRO A 28 4.22 1.44 14.13
CA PRO A 28 3.14 1.58 15.08
C PRO A 28 1.87 2.15 14.44
N LYS A 29 0.71 1.80 15.00
CA LYS A 29 -0.61 2.27 14.50
C LYS A 29 -0.77 3.79 14.51
N GLU A 30 -0.01 4.51 15.33
CA GLU A 30 0.02 5.98 15.40
C GLU A 30 0.44 6.64 14.08
N TRP A 31 1.12 5.89 13.19
CA TRP A 31 1.45 6.35 11.85
C TRP A 31 0.28 6.35 10.87
N ALA A 32 -0.87 5.76 11.23
CA ALA A 32 -2.03 5.65 10.33
C ALA A 32 -2.46 7.02 9.80
N ASP A 33 -2.57 8.04 10.65
CA ASP A 33 -3.01 9.38 10.24
C ASP A 33 -2.01 10.05 9.28
N ARG A 34 -0.72 9.78 9.46
CA ARG A 34 0.35 10.26 8.55
C ARG A 34 0.41 9.50 7.24
N LEU A 35 -0.15 8.30 7.21
CA LEU A 35 -0.19 7.41 6.06
C LEU A 35 -1.62 7.30 5.52
N LYS A 36 -2.30 8.45 5.42
CA LYS A 36 -3.61 8.60 4.77
C LYS A 36 -4.70 7.72 5.39
N GLY A 37 -4.61 7.44 6.68
CA GLY A 37 -5.57 6.61 7.42
C GLY A 37 -5.46 5.11 7.10
N MET A 38 -4.35 4.64 6.51
CA MET A 38 -4.16 3.20 6.27
C MET A 38 -4.21 2.43 7.58
N GLN A 39 -4.92 1.30 7.58
CA GLN A 39 -4.87 0.34 8.67
C GLN A 39 -3.48 -0.29 8.72
N ILE A 40 -2.88 -0.33 9.91
CA ILE A 40 -1.55 -0.91 10.13
C ILE A 40 -1.66 -2.11 11.08
N ILE A 41 -1.14 -3.25 10.64
CA ILE A 41 -1.04 -4.49 11.41
C ILE A 41 0.43 -4.90 11.45
N ILE A 42 0.94 -5.21 12.64
CA ILE A 42 2.30 -5.72 12.83
C ILE A 42 2.21 -7.24 12.96
N ASN A 43 2.85 -7.95 12.04
CA ASN A 43 3.01 -9.39 12.10
C ASN A 43 4.37 -9.70 12.72
N GLN A 44 4.34 -10.26 13.93
CA GLN A 44 5.53 -10.70 14.64
C GLN A 44 5.49 -12.22 14.77
N GLU A 45 6.22 -12.89 13.89
CA GLU A 45 6.45 -14.33 13.99
C GLU A 45 7.67 -14.60 14.87
N LYS A 46 7.63 -15.68 15.66
CA LYS A 46 8.75 -16.09 16.50
C LYS A 46 10.00 -16.31 15.63
N ASP A 47 11.13 -15.77 16.07
CA ASP A 47 12.45 -15.87 15.42
C ASP A 47 12.55 -15.23 14.02
N LYS A 48 11.59 -14.37 13.64
CA LYS A 48 11.65 -13.57 12.41
C LYS A 48 11.65 -12.08 12.71
N LYS A 49 12.20 -11.30 11.78
CA LYS A 49 12.07 -9.84 11.82
C LYS A 49 10.58 -9.48 11.66
N PRO A 50 10.07 -8.50 12.42
CA PRO A 50 8.68 -8.06 12.33
C PRO A 50 8.39 -7.50 10.93
N VAL A 51 7.16 -7.69 10.47
CA VAL A 51 6.66 -7.15 9.20
C VAL A 51 5.40 -6.35 9.47
N SER A 52 5.39 -5.09 9.05
CA SER A 52 4.20 -4.26 9.11
C SER A 52 3.44 -4.32 7.79
N VAL A 53 2.13 -4.52 7.89
CA VAL A 53 1.20 -4.59 6.77
C VAL A 53 0.28 -3.39 6.85
N LEU A 54 0.38 -2.51 5.86
CA LEU A 54 -0.46 -1.34 5.70
C LEU A 54 -1.52 -1.66 4.66
N THR A 55 -2.80 -1.41 4.94
CA THR A 55 -3.90 -1.58 3.98
C THR A 55 -4.83 -0.37 4.00
N GLY A 56 -5.15 0.19 2.85
CA GLY A 56 -6.07 1.31 2.76
C GLY A 56 -6.31 1.79 1.33
N GLN A 57 -7.31 2.65 1.17
CA GLN A 57 -7.67 3.24 -0.10
C GLN A 57 -6.86 4.53 -0.34
N MET A 58 -6.21 4.61 -1.49
CA MET A 58 -5.56 5.82 -1.99
C MET A 58 -6.48 6.49 -2.99
N SER A 59 -6.58 7.82 -2.99
CA SER A 59 -7.42 8.56 -3.94
C SER A 59 -6.84 8.56 -5.35
N ASP A 60 -5.52 8.50 -5.47
CA ASP A 60 -4.77 8.43 -6.73
C ASP A 60 -3.33 7.93 -6.49
N GLN A 61 -2.52 7.97 -7.54
CA GLN A 61 -1.09 7.65 -7.48
C GLN A 61 -0.23 8.66 -6.72
N THR A 62 -0.66 9.92 -6.58
CA THR A 62 0.06 10.92 -5.78
C THR A 62 0.00 10.57 -4.30
N ASP A 63 -1.18 10.16 -3.83
CA ASP A 63 -1.38 9.68 -2.46
C ASP A 63 -0.54 8.44 -2.16
N LEU A 64 -0.53 7.46 -3.08
CA LEU A 64 0.31 6.27 -2.94
C LEU A 64 1.80 6.64 -2.89
N SER A 65 2.25 7.56 -3.76
CA SER A 65 3.64 8.01 -3.77
C SER A 65 4.03 8.68 -2.46
N GLY A 66 3.15 9.50 -1.86
CA GLY A 66 3.39 10.11 -0.55
C GLY A 66 3.59 9.07 0.56
N VAL A 67 2.77 8.01 0.56
CA VAL A 67 2.93 6.89 1.50
C VAL A 67 4.28 6.19 1.30
N LEU A 68 4.65 5.88 0.06
CA LEU A 68 5.93 5.22 -0.24
C LEU A 68 7.15 6.07 0.13
N ASN A 69 7.08 7.39 -0.10
CA ASN A 69 8.13 8.32 0.29
C ASN A 69 8.28 8.37 1.82
N THR A 70 7.17 8.40 2.56
CA THR A 70 7.21 8.37 4.04
C THR A 70 7.88 7.09 4.54
N LEU A 71 7.55 5.93 3.96
CA LEU A 71 8.17 4.65 4.32
C LEU A 71 9.68 4.64 4.01
N TYR A 72 10.09 5.26 2.90
CA TYR A 72 11.49 5.44 2.53
C TYR A 72 12.24 6.33 3.54
N GLU A 73 11.66 7.47 3.93
CA GLU A 73 12.24 8.39 4.93
C GLU A 73 12.42 7.72 6.30
N LEU A 74 11.52 6.79 6.65
CA LEU A 74 11.61 5.96 7.85
C LEU A 74 12.63 4.81 7.72
N HIS A 75 13.32 4.69 6.59
CA HIS A 75 14.29 3.63 6.31
C HIS A 75 13.69 2.22 6.43
N LEU A 76 12.38 2.08 6.17
CA LEU A 76 11.69 0.79 6.18
C LEU A 76 11.78 0.16 4.79
N THR A 77 12.30 -1.07 4.73
CA THR A 77 12.39 -1.81 3.47
C THR A 77 11.00 -2.25 3.01
N VAL A 78 10.56 -1.76 1.85
CA VAL A 78 9.32 -2.21 1.22
C VAL A 78 9.51 -3.62 0.64
N LEU A 79 8.73 -4.57 1.14
CA LEU A 79 8.75 -5.98 0.73
C LEU A 79 7.79 -6.24 -0.44
N SER A 80 6.63 -5.57 -0.46
CA SER A 80 5.68 -5.67 -1.56
C SER A 80 4.69 -4.52 -1.57
N VAL A 81 4.27 -4.10 -2.76
CA VAL A 81 3.11 -3.23 -2.98
C VAL A 81 2.13 -4.00 -3.86
N LYS A 82 0.88 -4.14 -3.41
CA LYS A 82 -0.17 -4.86 -4.12
C LYS A 82 -1.43 -4.00 -4.16
N MET A 83 -1.90 -3.71 -5.36
CA MET A 83 -3.26 -3.20 -5.56
C MET A 83 -4.24 -4.35 -5.36
N LEU A 84 -5.27 -4.14 -4.55
CA LEU A 84 -6.26 -5.15 -4.21
C LEU A 84 -7.52 -5.01 -5.06
N LYS A 85 -8.05 -3.79 -5.23
CA LYS A 85 -9.19 -3.41 -6.08
C LYS A 85 -9.18 -1.91 -6.34
#